data_AF-A0A7S4EKL8-F1
#
_entry.id   AF-A0A7S4EKL8-F1
#
_cell.length_a   1.000
_cell.length_b   1.000
_cell.length_c   1.000
_cell.angle_alpha   90.00
_cell.angle_beta   90.00
_cell.angle_gamma   90.00
#
_symmetry.space_group_name_H-M   'P 1'
#
loop_
_entity.id
_entity.type
_entity.pdbx_description
1 polymer ?
#
loop_
_entity_poly.entity_id
_entity_poly.type
_entity_poly.pdbx_seq_one_letter_code
_entity_poly.pdbx_strand_id
1 'polypeptide(L)'
;MTGVRKTTMNTQPSLPFKLWTMTTSAQSSKTKWLMCIFLFASYSDWMCQNDRPLLYCRALSTSNTATFAYPTTTLTSVGKPQLAVLDGAEWNSVQSILREQQRINSQSSSLSSSSSYSTDPHPPTKYGYMNVVTGRDENNRRVVAMQCMNSDGSSSQQQVSSSVYEESVAVIPKKVSDEDAISTYIASLSVIHCALPRLENIGGGGGDSSASFSRGKAVVLGSGDLACFSAEGLASLGMEVYLVNNKGNGNVRNNIGKLQMIKPAVGDSEVGFASYLGEFDCLVDTIGNERSHSGDDDNGDSILSLGKSTLQMLKSQHKCYNYVSTLTNSQDIVASDGLFGGPRKADGYSEKVGNVSFLTRSRECQSIHPPRNIGVTLETLMKNGVILTEKQRKKACSKKSDAIRGWSLSDFWEQMSWPRDSSGSGTTRFGLPVRDDSDDVEKEFMISAAPYDAIQRNRQVRLDDDDDDDVDIG
;
A
#
# COMPACT_ATOMS: atom_id res chain seq x y z
N MET A 1 20.84 -24.80 62.05
CA MET A 1 21.77 -23.66 61.95
C MET A 1 23.02 -24.13 61.23
N THR A 2 23.10 -23.93 59.92
CA THR A 2 24.33 -23.99 59.10
C THR A 2 23.99 -23.33 57.78
N GLY A 3 24.47 -22.08 57.61
CA GLY A 3 24.21 -21.26 56.43
C GLY A 3 25.20 -21.56 55.31
N VAL A 4 24.69 -21.89 54.13
CA VAL A 4 25.48 -22.07 52.91
C VAL A 4 25.42 -20.76 52.11
N ARG A 5 26.51 -20.00 52.13
CA ARG A 5 26.72 -18.84 51.25
C ARG A 5 27.07 -19.33 49.84
N LYS A 6 26.28 -18.92 48.85
CA LYS A 6 26.54 -19.14 47.42
C LYS A 6 27.29 -17.92 46.89
N THR A 7 28.57 -18.09 46.56
CA THR A 7 29.42 -17.08 45.94
C THR A 7 29.27 -17.17 44.42
N THR A 8 28.65 -16.18 43.79
CA THR A 8 28.63 -16.02 42.33
C THR A 8 29.86 -15.24 41.88
N MET A 9 30.77 -15.90 41.19
CA MET A 9 31.85 -15.24 40.43
C MET A 9 31.28 -14.71 39.12
N ASN A 10 31.43 -13.40 38.91
CA ASN A 10 31.05 -12.68 37.72
C ASN A 10 32.34 -12.37 36.94
N THR A 11 32.59 -13.09 35.85
CA THR A 11 33.78 -12.90 35.01
C THR A 11 33.34 -12.33 33.67
N GLN A 12 33.44 -11.01 33.51
CA GLN A 12 33.35 -10.35 32.21
C GLN A 12 34.71 -10.40 31.51
N PRO A 13 34.77 -10.77 30.21
CA PRO A 13 35.97 -10.54 29.40
C PRO A 13 35.97 -9.10 28.88
N SER A 14 36.97 -8.32 29.26
CA SER A 14 37.27 -7.01 28.69
C SER A 14 38.02 -7.16 27.36
N LEU A 15 37.42 -6.68 26.27
CA LEU A 15 38.08 -6.46 25.00
C LEU A 15 38.56 -5.00 24.92
N PRO A 16 39.79 -4.72 24.42
CA PRO A 16 40.28 -3.36 24.29
C PRO A 16 39.87 -2.77 22.93
N PHE A 17 38.79 -1.99 22.88
CA PHE A 17 38.53 -1.08 21.77
C PHE A 17 39.09 0.31 22.10
N LYS A 18 40.19 0.68 21.43
CA LYS A 18 40.75 2.03 21.44
C LYS A 18 39.85 2.96 20.61
N LEU A 19 39.19 3.89 21.28
CA LEU A 19 38.47 5.01 20.68
C LEU A 19 39.49 6.08 20.25
N TRP A 20 39.66 6.30 18.95
CA TRP A 20 40.40 7.45 18.44
C TRP A 20 39.54 8.71 18.57
N THR A 21 39.85 9.56 19.54
CA THR A 21 39.39 10.95 19.58
C THR A 21 40.18 11.77 18.57
N MET A 22 39.55 12.21 17.49
CA MET A 22 40.09 13.28 16.64
C MET A 22 39.83 14.64 17.30
N THR A 23 40.90 15.22 17.84
CA THR A 23 40.98 16.64 18.21
C THR A 23 41.16 17.46 16.94
N THR A 24 40.13 18.22 16.54
CA THR A 24 40.28 19.24 15.50
C THR A 24 40.93 20.49 16.11
N SER A 25 42.22 20.68 15.84
CA SER A 25 42.91 21.95 16.11
C SER A 25 42.54 22.96 15.03
N ALA A 26 41.95 24.07 15.45
CA ALA A 26 41.78 25.25 14.62
C ALA A 26 43.16 25.85 14.32
N GLN A 27 43.53 25.92 13.03
CA GLN A 27 44.58 26.83 12.60
C GLN A 27 44.25 27.47 11.26
N SER A 28 44.08 28.79 11.36
CA SER A 28 43.96 29.76 10.29
C SER A 28 45.20 29.75 9.40
N SER A 29 45.02 29.72 8.08
CA SER A 29 45.81 30.55 7.19
C SER A 29 45.11 30.76 5.84
N LYS A 30 45.00 32.04 5.47
CA LYS A 30 44.56 32.54 4.18
C LYS A 30 45.67 32.30 3.15
N THR A 31 45.43 31.53 2.09
CA THR A 31 46.03 31.85 0.76
C THR A 31 45.25 31.23 -0.39
N LYS A 32 44.62 32.13 -1.18
CA LYS A 32 44.44 32.14 -2.64
C LYS A 32 44.36 30.79 -3.38
N TRP A 33 43.14 30.44 -3.81
CA TRP A 33 42.91 29.68 -5.04
C TRP A 33 42.33 30.61 -6.10
N LEU A 34 43.12 30.81 -7.15
CA LEU A 34 42.76 31.40 -8.43
C LEU A 34 43.23 30.38 -9.46
N MET A 35 42.40 30.13 -10.48
CA MET A 35 42.55 29.17 -11.60
C MET A 35 41.98 27.77 -11.37
N CYS A 36 40.70 27.60 -11.75
CA CYS A 36 40.25 26.65 -12.78
C CYS A 36 38.76 26.90 -13.06
N ILE A 37 38.48 28.01 -13.76
CA ILE A 37 37.28 28.20 -14.58
C ILE A 37 37.68 27.79 -16.01
N PHE A 38 36.72 27.27 -16.78
CA PHE A 38 36.78 26.77 -18.15
C PHE A 38 37.02 25.26 -18.28
N LEU A 39 35.92 24.49 -18.25
CA LEU A 39 35.45 23.67 -19.37
C LEU A 39 34.27 22.82 -18.87
N PHE A 40 33.06 23.22 -19.25
CA PHE A 40 31.85 22.42 -19.57
C PHE A 40 30.63 23.35 -19.57
N ALA A 41 30.72 24.41 -20.38
CA ALA A 41 29.56 25.16 -20.88
C ALA A 41 29.43 24.78 -22.35
N SER A 42 28.77 23.64 -22.63
CA SER A 42 28.30 23.21 -23.95
C SER A 42 27.53 21.89 -23.78
N TYR A 43 26.37 21.90 -23.12
CA TYR A 43 25.36 20.83 -23.26
C TYR A 43 23.96 21.21 -22.71
N SER A 44 23.61 22.49 -22.71
CA SER A 44 22.35 22.98 -22.12
C SER A 44 21.46 23.82 -23.05
N ASP A 45 21.69 23.80 -24.36
CA ASP A 45 20.90 24.58 -25.34
C ASP A 45 20.19 23.73 -26.41
N TRP A 46 20.03 22.42 -26.20
CA TRP A 46 19.38 21.52 -27.17
C TRP A 46 18.15 20.77 -26.63
N MET A 47 17.25 21.44 -25.89
CA MET A 47 15.91 20.89 -25.53
C MET A 47 14.81 21.96 -25.37
N CYS A 48 14.93 23.13 -26.01
CA CYS A 48 13.89 24.17 -25.95
C CYS A 48 13.61 24.79 -27.31
N GLN A 49 13.06 24.02 -28.26
CA GLN A 49 12.37 24.57 -29.43
C GLN A 49 11.65 23.45 -30.20
N ASN A 50 10.43 23.12 -29.77
CA ASN A 50 9.29 22.73 -30.60
C ASN A 50 8.20 22.19 -29.69
N ASP A 51 7.29 23.06 -29.22
CA ASP A 51 5.92 22.63 -28.93
C ASP A 51 4.99 23.84 -29.05
N ARG A 52 4.23 23.86 -30.14
CA ARG A 52 3.11 24.78 -30.34
C ARG A 52 1.99 24.34 -29.39
N PRO A 53 1.30 25.25 -28.68
CA PRO A 53 0.13 24.88 -27.90
C PRO A 53 -1.03 24.60 -28.88
N LEU A 54 -1.26 23.32 -29.18
CA LEU A 54 -2.55 22.89 -29.71
C LEU A 54 -3.58 23.06 -28.59
N LEU A 55 -4.36 24.14 -28.67
CA LEU A 55 -5.57 24.35 -27.88
C LEU A 55 -6.61 23.30 -28.31
N TYR A 56 -6.45 22.07 -27.83
CA TYR A 56 -7.47 21.04 -27.90
C TYR A 56 -8.41 21.24 -26.71
N CYS A 57 -9.40 22.10 -26.88
CA CYS A 57 -10.57 22.14 -25.99
C CYS A 57 -11.39 20.86 -26.22
N ARG A 58 -10.89 19.72 -25.74
CA ARG A 58 -11.70 18.50 -25.65
C ARG A 58 -12.68 18.73 -24.51
N ALA A 59 -13.94 18.97 -24.86
CA ALA A 59 -15.04 18.95 -23.90
C ALA A 59 -14.88 17.70 -23.02
N LEU A 60 -14.66 17.91 -21.73
CA LEU A 60 -14.65 16.85 -20.74
C LEU A 60 -16.08 16.29 -20.76
N SER A 61 -16.27 15.18 -21.48
CA SER A 61 -17.47 14.38 -21.35
C SER A 61 -17.53 13.96 -19.89
N THR A 62 -18.43 14.58 -19.14
CA THR A 62 -18.78 14.18 -17.79
C THR A 62 -19.40 12.80 -17.91
N SER A 63 -18.60 11.76 -17.72
CA SER A 63 -19.14 10.42 -17.57
C SER A 63 -20.06 10.45 -16.36
N ASN A 64 -21.37 10.34 -16.60
CA ASN A 64 -22.38 10.11 -15.57
C ASN A 64 -22.16 8.71 -15.00
N THR A 65 -21.08 8.54 -14.24
CA THR A 65 -20.95 7.43 -13.32
C THR A 65 -22.05 7.64 -12.28
N ALA A 66 -22.96 6.67 -12.17
CA ALA A 66 -23.99 6.68 -11.15
C ALA A 66 -23.31 6.80 -9.79
N THR A 67 -23.25 8.02 -9.26
CA THR A 67 -22.66 8.33 -7.98
C THR A 67 -23.56 7.69 -6.94
N PHE A 68 -23.07 6.63 -6.30
CA PHE A 68 -23.68 6.15 -5.07
C PHE A 68 -23.75 7.35 -4.12
N ALA A 69 -24.97 7.76 -3.78
CA ALA A 69 -25.19 8.84 -2.84
C ALA A 69 -24.77 8.33 -1.44
N TYR A 70 -23.49 8.51 -1.11
CA TYR A 70 -23.01 8.27 0.24
C TYR A 70 -23.72 9.24 1.19
N PRO A 71 -24.26 8.75 2.33
CA PRO A 71 -24.81 9.65 3.34
C PRO A 71 -23.75 10.65 3.80
N THR A 72 -24.14 11.91 3.87
CA THR A 72 -23.27 13.01 4.30
C THR A 72 -23.88 13.72 5.49
N THR A 73 -23.03 14.16 6.41
CA THR A 73 -23.40 15.03 7.52
C THR A 73 -22.57 16.31 7.48
N THR A 74 -22.96 17.32 8.25
CA THR A 74 -22.29 18.63 8.26
C THR A 74 -21.64 18.88 9.61
N LEU A 75 -20.38 19.31 9.60
CA LEU A 75 -19.70 19.75 10.83
C LEU A 75 -20.17 21.15 11.23
N THR A 76 -20.50 21.33 12.52
CA THR A 76 -20.88 22.63 13.09
C THR A 76 -19.71 23.60 13.18
N SER A 77 -18.49 23.06 13.29
CA SER A 77 -17.24 23.81 13.17
C SER A 77 -16.17 22.92 12.57
N VAL A 78 -15.32 23.52 11.73
CA VAL A 78 -14.22 22.81 11.07
C VAL A 78 -12.93 23.15 11.81
N GLY A 79 -12.22 22.10 12.21
CA GLY A 79 -10.91 22.15 12.85
C GLY A 79 -9.79 22.09 11.81
N LYS A 80 -8.85 21.16 12.00
CA LYS A 80 -7.67 21.01 11.14
C LYS A 80 -7.99 20.17 9.91
N PRO A 81 -7.78 20.67 8.68
CA PRO A 81 -7.78 19.87 7.48
C PRO A 81 -6.37 19.34 7.17
N GLN A 82 -6.30 18.14 6.59
CA GLN A 82 -5.07 17.54 6.07
C GLN A 82 -5.39 16.75 4.80
N LEU A 83 -4.81 17.21 3.69
CA LEU A 83 -4.77 16.45 2.45
C LEU A 83 -3.87 15.23 2.64
N ALA A 84 -4.32 14.09 2.14
CA ALA A 84 -3.57 12.84 2.08
C ALA A 84 -3.66 12.23 0.67
N VAL A 85 -2.55 11.72 0.18
CA VAL A 85 -2.42 11.02 -1.11
C VAL A 85 -1.85 9.64 -0.85
N LEU A 86 -2.53 8.63 -1.36
CA LEU A 86 -2.10 7.24 -1.38
C LEU A 86 -1.65 6.89 -2.79
N ASP A 87 -0.54 6.16 -2.91
CA ASP A 87 0.06 5.77 -4.18
C ASP A 87 0.54 4.31 -4.15
N GLY A 88 1.06 3.84 -5.28
CA GLY A 88 1.71 2.53 -5.38
C GLY A 88 0.86 1.37 -4.85
N ALA A 89 1.50 0.49 -4.08
CA ALA A 89 0.83 -0.69 -3.52
C ALA A 89 -0.19 -0.32 -2.42
N GLU A 90 0.04 0.81 -1.74
CA GLU A 90 -0.87 1.34 -0.71
C GLU A 90 -2.23 1.70 -1.32
N TRP A 91 -2.23 2.43 -2.43
CA TRP A 91 -3.45 2.76 -3.17
C TRP A 91 -4.11 1.53 -3.77
N ASN A 92 -3.33 0.62 -4.34
CA ASN A 92 -3.84 -0.64 -4.92
C ASN A 92 -4.54 -1.52 -3.87
N SER A 93 -4.14 -1.43 -2.59
CA SER A 93 -4.79 -2.12 -1.49
C SER A 93 -6.17 -1.49 -1.19
N VAL A 94 -6.25 -0.16 -1.13
CA VAL A 94 -7.52 0.56 -0.92
C VAL A 94 -8.48 0.38 -2.10
N GLN A 95 -8.00 0.45 -3.35
CA GLN A 95 -8.83 0.21 -4.53
C GLN A 95 -9.48 -1.17 -4.52
N SER A 96 -8.72 -2.21 -4.14
CA SER A 96 -9.25 -3.57 -4.02
C SER A 96 -10.46 -3.61 -3.08
N ILE A 97 -10.44 -2.81 -2.02
CA ILE A 97 -11.55 -2.70 -1.08
C ILE A 97 -12.76 -2.02 -1.69
N LEU A 98 -12.53 -0.86 -2.30
CA LEU A 98 -13.60 -0.07 -2.89
C LEU A 98 -14.32 -0.85 -4.01
N ARG A 99 -13.57 -1.54 -4.88
CA ARG A 99 -14.14 -2.39 -5.96
C ARG A 99 -15.01 -3.51 -5.41
N GLU A 100 -14.54 -4.17 -4.37
CA GLU A 100 -15.28 -5.28 -3.77
C GLU A 100 -16.51 -4.78 -2.99
N GLN A 101 -16.47 -3.62 -2.33
CA GLN A 101 -17.66 -3.00 -1.74
C GLN A 101 -18.69 -2.61 -2.81
N GLN A 102 -18.23 -2.10 -3.96
CA GLN A 102 -19.10 -1.85 -5.11
C GLN A 102 -19.73 -3.14 -5.63
N ARG A 103 -18.96 -4.24 -5.73
CA ARG A 103 -19.47 -5.57 -6.13
C ARG A 103 -20.60 -6.04 -5.21
N ILE A 104 -20.42 -5.94 -3.90
CA ILE A 104 -21.43 -6.33 -2.90
C ILE A 104 -22.71 -5.49 -3.06
N ASN A 105 -22.59 -4.17 -3.30
CA ASN A 105 -23.74 -3.28 -3.48
C ASN A 105 -24.52 -3.57 -4.76
N SER A 106 -23.81 -3.88 -5.84
CA SER A 106 -24.43 -4.27 -7.12
C SER A 106 -25.17 -5.61 -6.99
N GLN A 107 -24.66 -6.55 -6.19
CA GLN A 107 -25.35 -7.82 -5.94
C GLN A 107 -26.59 -7.68 -5.06
N SER A 108 -26.62 -6.72 -4.12
CA SER A 108 -27.82 -6.47 -3.32
C SER A 108 -28.97 -5.80 -4.07
N SER A 109 -28.70 -5.15 -5.20
CA SER A 109 -29.68 -4.39 -5.98
C SER A 109 -30.20 -5.13 -7.22
N SER A 110 -29.56 -6.23 -7.64
CA SER A 110 -29.80 -6.93 -8.90
C SER A 110 -31.03 -7.86 -8.93
N LEU A 111 -31.90 -7.83 -7.91
CA LEU A 111 -33.20 -8.52 -7.96
C LEU A 111 -34.21 -7.84 -8.90
N SER A 112 -33.89 -6.69 -9.54
CA SER A 112 -34.90 -5.85 -10.21
C SER A 112 -34.68 -5.47 -11.68
N SER A 113 -33.49 -5.64 -12.29
CA SER A 113 -33.32 -5.23 -13.70
C SER A 113 -32.03 -5.74 -14.34
N SER A 114 -32.18 -6.53 -15.40
CA SER A 114 -31.12 -7.08 -16.25
C SER A 114 -30.57 -6.05 -17.26
N SER A 115 -30.10 -4.89 -16.79
CA SER A 115 -29.38 -3.96 -17.67
C SER A 115 -27.91 -4.36 -17.76
N SER A 116 -27.45 -4.70 -18.96
CA SER A 116 -26.06 -4.99 -19.28
C SER A 116 -25.18 -3.78 -18.94
N TYR A 117 -24.53 -3.79 -17.77
CA TYR A 117 -23.50 -2.81 -17.47
C TYR A 117 -22.37 -3.00 -18.47
N SER A 118 -22.09 -1.96 -19.25
CA SER A 118 -20.86 -1.85 -20.03
C SER A 118 -19.70 -1.92 -19.03
N THR A 119 -19.03 -3.06 -19.00
CA THR A 119 -17.77 -3.28 -18.30
C THR A 119 -16.64 -2.63 -19.09
N ASP A 120 -16.74 -1.34 -19.40
CA ASP A 120 -15.57 -0.61 -19.88
C ASP A 120 -14.67 -0.42 -18.65
N PRO A 121 -13.53 -1.13 -18.54
CA PRO A 121 -12.67 -1.00 -17.40
C PRO A 121 -12.07 0.40 -17.46
N HIS A 122 -12.55 1.31 -16.61
CA HIS A 122 -11.85 2.56 -16.42
C HIS A 122 -10.40 2.24 -16.05
N PRO A 123 -9.42 2.86 -16.73
CA PRO A 123 -8.02 2.55 -16.49
C PRO A 123 -7.73 2.74 -15.00
N PRO A 124 -6.98 1.81 -14.37
CA PRO A 124 -6.69 1.91 -12.95
C PRO A 124 -6.02 3.26 -12.66
N THR A 125 -6.63 4.04 -11.77
CA THR A 125 -6.06 5.31 -11.34
C THR A 125 -4.79 5.04 -10.54
N LYS A 126 -3.75 5.84 -10.75
CA LYS A 126 -2.44 5.66 -10.10
C LYS A 126 -2.40 6.22 -8.69
N TYR A 127 -3.28 7.17 -8.38
CA TYR A 127 -3.30 7.87 -7.10
C TYR A 127 -4.71 7.95 -6.54
N GLY A 128 -4.85 7.71 -5.24
CA GLY A 128 -6.02 8.05 -4.46
C GLY A 128 -5.73 9.28 -3.61
N TYR A 129 -6.64 10.24 -3.53
CA TYR A 129 -6.50 11.37 -2.60
C TYR A 129 -7.76 11.59 -1.76
N MET A 130 -7.57 12.10 -0.55
CA MET A 130 -8.64 12.45 0.38
C MET A 130 -8.25 13.69 1.19
N ASN A 131 -9.24 14.40 1.72
CA ASN A 131 -9.00 15.40 2.76
C ASN A 131 -9.64 14.93 4.06
N VAL A 132 -8.82 14.79 5.09
CA VAL A 132 -9.26 14.41 6.43
C VAL A 132 -9.38 15.68 7.24
N VAL A 133 -10.52 15.88 7.90
CA VAL A 133 -10.81 17.08 8.69
C VAL A 133 -11.16 16.69 10.11
N THR A 134 -10.69 17.47 11.08
CA THR A 134 -11.30 17.47 12.42
C THR A 134 -12.38 18.53 12.53
N GLY A 135 -13.23 18.43 13.54
CA GLY A 135 -14.25 19.45 13.80
C GLY A 135 -15.16 19.08 14.95
N ARG A 136 -16.33 19.73 14.98
CA ARG A 136 -17.42 19.38 15.90
C ARG A 136 -18.66 18.97 15.13
N ASP A 137 -19.35 17.95 15.60
CA ASP A 137 -20.64 17.53 15.06
C ASP A 137 -21.79 18.34 15.68
N GLU A 138 -23.04 17.98 15.35
CA GLU A 138 -24.26 18.57 15.91
C GLU A 138 -24.39 18.41 17.42
N ASN A 139 -23.79 17.35 17.97
CA ASN A 139 -23.76 17.05 19.40
C ASN A 139 -22.58 17.71 20.11
N ASN A 140 -21.87 18.63 19.44
CA ASN A 140 -20.69 19.31 19.94
C ASN A 140 -19.55 18.37 20.37
N ARG A 141 -19.49 17.15 19.81
CA ARG A 141 -18.42 16.17 20.03
C ARG A 141 -17.26 16.49 19.09
N ARG A 142 -16.02 16.32 19.56
CA ARG A 142 -14.83 16.40 18.69
C ARG A 142 -14.81 15.17 17.78
N VAL A 143 -14.75 15.38 16.48
CA VAL A 143 -14.76 14.30 15.48
C VAL A 143 -13.64 14.47 14.47
N VAL A 144 -13.20 13.36 13.88
CA VAL A 144 -12.39 13.29 12.67
C VAL A 144 -13.21 12.60 11.58
N ALA A 145 -13.15 13.10 10.36
CA ALA A 145 -13.93 12.57 9.24
C ALA A 145 -13.26 12.86 7.89
N MET A 146 -13.69 12.15 6.84
CA MET A 146 -13.31 12.43 5.46
C MET A 146 -14.26 13.47 4.86
N GLN A 147 -13.70 14.55 4.32
CA GLN A 147 -14.47 15.61 3.68
C GLN A 147 -14.97 15.19 2.29
N CYS A 148 -16.22 15.56 1.99
CA CYS A 148 -16.79 15.41 0.64
C CYS A 148 -16.10 16.37 -0.32
N MET A 149 -15.46 15.83 -1.37
CA MET A 149 -14.83 16.62 -2.42
C MET A 149 -15.84 16.88 -3.53
N ASN A 150 -16.54 18.01 -3.47
CA ASN A 150 -17.42 18.40 -4.57
C ASN A 150 -16.56 18.68 -5.81
N SER A 151 -16.86 17.98 -6.91
CA SER A 151 -16.16 18.14 -8.19
C SER A 151 -16.42 19.49 -8.86
N ASP A 152 -17.42 20.22 -8.38
CA ASP A 152 -17.80 21.52 -8.89
C ASP A 152 -16.82 22.57 -8.34
N GLY A 153 -15.79 22.87 -9.14
CA GLY A 153 -14.67 23.77 -8.82
C GLY A 153 -15.02 25.24 -8.55
N SER A 154 -16.21 25.55 -8.02
CA SER A 154 -16.58 26.88 -7.53
C SER A 154 -15.96 27.12 -6.15
N SER A 155 -14.64 27.23 -6.11
CA SER A 155 -13.84 27.39 -4.88
C SER A 155 -13.79 28.82 -4.34
N SER A 156 -14.83 29.62 -4.55
CA SER A 156 -14.87 31.01 -4.08
C SER A 156 -15.83 31.19 -2.91
N GLN A 157 -15.22 31.20 -1.72
CA GLN A 157 -15.59 31.93 -0.52
C GLN A 157 -16.65 31.35 0.44
N GLN A 158 -16.17 31.24 1.69
CA GLN A 158 -16.87 31.11 2.96
C GLN A 158 -17.39 29.71 3.37
N GLN A 159 -16.38 28.89 3.66
CA GLN A 159 -16.39 27.61 4.36
C GLN A 159 -16.91 27.74 5.82
N VAL A 160 -18.21 27.98 6.00
CA VAL A 160 -18.84 27.96 7.35
C VAL A 160 -19.27 26.53 7.73
N SER A 161 -19.46 25.67 6.75
CA SER A 161 -19.85 24.27 6.93
C SER A 161 -19.06 23.39 5.96
N SER A 162 -18.47 22.30 6.48
CA SER A 162 -17.89 21.25 5.64
C SER A 162 -18.78 20.02 5.72
N SER A 163 -19.25 19.58 4.55
CA SER A 163 -19.91 18.29 4.41
C SER A 163 -18.87 17.17 4.49
N VAL A 164 -19.13 16.17 5.33
CA VAL A 164 -18.30 14.99 5.53
C VAL A 164 -19.13 13.73 5.35
N TYR A 165 -18.50 12.63 4.95
CA TYR A 165 -19.21 11.37 4.81
C TYR A 165 -19.56 10.79 6.17
N GLU A 166 -20.82 10.39 6.37
CA GLU A 166 -21.31 9.91 7.66
C GLU A 166 -20.56 8.66 8.15
N GLU A 167 -20.31 7.70 7.26
CA GLU A 167 -19.57 6.45 7.58
C GLU A 167 -18.11 6.69 7.97
N SER A 168 -17.58 7.88 7.71
CA SER A 168 -16.21 8.27 8.05
C SER A 168 -16.05 8.95 9.39
N VAL A 169 -17.15 9.35 10.04
CA VAL A 169 -17.11 10.12 11.27
C VAL A 169 -16.68 9.24 12.44
N ALA A 170 -15.63 9.67 13.14
CA ALA A 170 -15.14 9.02 14.36
C ALA A 170 -14.98 10.04 15.49
N VAL A 171 -15.45 9.71 16.70
CA VAL A 171 -15.30 10.61 17.86
C VAL A 171 -13.85 10.58 18.37
N ILE A 172 -13.24 11.76 18.51
CA ILE A 172 -11.88 11.94 19.02
C ILE A 172 -11.90 11.93 20.56
N PRO A 173 -11.23 10.97 21.23
CA PRO A 173 -11.14 10.97 22.69
C PRO A 173 -10.41 12.21 23.22
N LYS A 174 -10.73 12.65 24.45
CA LYS A 174 -10.13 13.83 25.08
C LYS A 174 -8.59 13.79 25.15
N LYS A 175 -8.01 12.60 25.23
CA LYS A 175 -6.56 12.39 25.34
C LYS A 175 -5.83 12.40 23.98
N VAL A 176 -6.57 12.42 22.88
CA VAL A 176 -6.03 12.36 21.51
C VAL A 176 -6.08 13.77 20.90
N SER A 177 -4.96 14.22 20.35
CA SER A 177 -4.88 15.49 19.62
C SER A 177 -5.56 15.38 18.25
N ASP A 178 -5.88 16.52 17.64
CA ASP A 178 -6.49 16.52 16.31
C ASP A 178 -5.53 15.96 15.24
N GLU A 179 -4.23 16.25 15.39
CA GLU A 179 -3.17 15.82 14.48
C GLU A 179 -2.89 14.32 14.57
N ASP A 180 -2.94 13.77 15.78
CA ASP A 180 -2.81 12.33 16.01
C ASP A 180 -4.05 11.60 15.50
N ALA A 181 -5.25 12.18 15.64
CA ALA A 181 -6.48 11.63 15.08
C ALA A 181 -6.43 11.58 13.55
N ILE A 182 -6.00 12.66 12.89
CA ILE A 182 -5.77 12.71 11.43
C ILE A 182 -4.73 11.67 11.00
N SER A 183 -3.60 11.60 11.72
CA SER A 183 -2.52 10.66 11.37
C SER A 183 -2.97 9.20 11.52
N THR A 184 -3.74 8.91 12.57
CA THR A 184 -4.37 7.61 12.80
C THR A 184 -5.40 7.30 11.72
N TYR A 185 -6.19 8.29 11.28
CA TYR A 185 -7.15 8.16 10.19
C TYR A 185 -6.48 7.63 8.92
N ILE A 186 -5.45 8.35 8.46
CA ILE A 186 -4.77 8.08 7.18
C ILE A 186 -4.16 6.68 7.21
N ALA A 187 -3.41 6.35 8.25
CA ALA A 187 -2.74 5.05 8.37
C ALA A 187 -3.71 3.87 8.61
N SER A 188 -4.80 4.10 9.34
CA SER A 188 -5.81 3.06 9.54
C SER A 188 -6.53 2.74 8.23
N LEU A 189 -6.86 3.74 7.42
CA LEU A 189 -7.48 3.51 6.12
C LEU A 189 -6.56 2.67 5.22
N SER A 190 -5.29 3.03 5.12
CA SER A 190 -4.37 2.38 4.19
C SER A 190 -3.92 0.99 4.61
N VAL A 191 -3.96 0.67 5.91
CA VAL A 191 -3.43 -0.60 6.43
C VAL A 191 -4.45 -1.42 7.19
N ILE A 192 -4.98 -0.90 8.30
CA ILE A 192 -5.83 -1.67 9.23
C ILE A 192 -7.16 -2.01 8.56
N HIS A 193 -7.87 -1.01 8.08
CA HIS A 193 -9.15 -1.20 7.41
C HIS A 193 -8.98 -1.99 6.11
N CYS A 194 -7.80 -1.88 5.49
CA CYS A 194 -7.44 -2.72 4.36
C CYS A 194 -7.33 -4.21 4.71
N ALA A 195 -6.86 -4.53 5.91
CA ALA A 195 -6.60 -5.90 6.34
C ALA A 195 -7.81 -6.60 6.96
N LEU A 196 -8.80 -5.85 7.44
CA LEU A 196 -9.92 -6.43 8.18
C LEU A 196 -10.69 -7.48 7.35
N PRO A 197 -10.91 -8.69 7.93
CA PRO A 197 -11.77 -9.69 7.31
C PRO A 197 -13.16 -9.10 7.14
N ARG A 198 -13.71 -9.26 5.93
CA ARG A 198 -15.04 -8.78 5.62
C ARG A 198 -16.00 -9.88 5.99
N LEU A 199 -16.78 -9.64 7.05
CA LEU A 199 -17.98 -10.42 7.26
C LEU A 199 -18.92 -10.12 6.10
N GLU A 200 -18.99 -11.05 5.15
CA GLU A 200 -20.19 -11.15 4.32
C GLU A 200 -21.36 -11.24 5.29
N ASN A 201 -22.44 -10.50 5.04
CA ASN A 201 -23.61 -10.46 5.92
C ASN A 201 -24.23 -11.87 6.04
N ILE A 202 -23.70 -12.71 6.92
CA ILE A 202 -24.24 -14.03 7.26
C ILE A 202 -25.45 -13.76 8.16
N GLY A 203 -26.60 -13.54 7.51
CA GLY A 203 -27.93 -13.82 8.02
C GLY A 203 -28.42 -13.03 9.23
N GLY A 204 -29.20 -11.98 8.98
CA GLY A 204 -30.26 -11.53 9.90
C GLY A 204 -30.19 -10.05 10.23
N GLY A 205 -31.06 -9.26 9.60
CA GLY A 205 -31.19 -7.83 9.87
C GLY A 205 -31.55 -7.54 11.32
N GLY A 206 -30.86 -6.57 11.92
CA GLY A 206 -31.22 -6.05 13.22
C GLY A 206 -30.12 -5.22 13.85
N GLY A 207 -30.05 -3.94 13.47
CA GLY A 207 -29.81 -2.76 14.31
C GLY A 207 -28.60 -2.64 15.25
N ASP A 208 -27.93 -3.73 15.65
CA ASP A 208 -26.85 -3.69 16.61
C ASP A 208 -25.54 -3.35 15.91
N SER A 209 -25.30 -2.04 15.84
CA SER A 209 -24.10 -1.38 15.36
C SER A 209 -22.85 -1.63 16.23
N SER A 210 -22.91 -2.60 17.16
CA SER A 210 -21.69 -3.18 17.71
C SER A 210 -21.03 -4.00 16.60
N ALA A 211 -20.17 -3.34 15.82
CA ALA A 211 -19.34 -3.97 14.81
C ALA A 211 -18.50 -5.06 15.47
N SER A 212 -19.01 -6.29 15.50
CA SER A 212 -18.25 -7.45 15.91
C SER A 212 -17.31 -7.76 14.75
N PHE A 213 -16.10 -7.20 14.80
CA PHE A 213 -15.05 -7.59 13.89
C PHE A 213 -14.88 -9.11 14.00
N SER A 214 -14.83 -9.82 12.87
CA SER A 214 -14.62 -11.25 12.90
C SER A 214 -13.29 -11.56 13.56
N ARG A 215 -13.30 -12.59 14.40
CA ARG A 215 -12.07 -13.19 14.91
C ARG A 215 -11.36 -13.85 13.73
N GLY A 216 -10.39 -13.15 13.17
CA GLY A 216 -9.48 -13.69 12.15
C GLY A 216 -8.04 -13.72 12.66
N LYS A 217 -7.18 -14.40 11.92
CA LYS A 217 -5.73 -14.44 12.13
C LYS A 217 -5.05 -13.52 11.10
N ALA A 218 -4.29 -12.55 11.58
CA ALA A 218 -3.52 -11.61 10.78
C ALA A 218 -2.02 -11.82 10.96
N VAL A 219 -1.28 -11.65 9.87
CA VAL A 219 0.17 -11.55 9.90
C VAL A 219 0.59 -10.15 9.47
N VAL A 220 1.51 -9.53 10.22
CA VAL A 220 2.08 -8.21 9.89
C VAL A 220 3.57 -8.37 9.70
N LEU A 221 4.09 -8.04 8.52
CA LEU A 221 5.52 -8.04 8.21
C LEU A 221 6.07 -6.64 8.40
N GLY A 222 7.02 -6.50 9.33
CA GLY A 222 7.72 -5.24 9.56
C GLY A 222 8.12 -5.01 11.02
N SER A 223 8.95 -4.01 11.21
CA SER A 223 9.53 -3.58 12.48
C SER A 223 9.39 -2.08 12.71
N GLY A 224 9.03 -1.33 11.67
CA GLY A 224 8.78 0.12 11.74
C GLY A 224 7.54 0.51 12.54
N ASP A 225 7.38 1.83 12.73
CA ASP A 225 6.25 2.42 13.45
C ASP A 225 4.90 2.01 12.83
N LEU A 226 4.81 1.93 11.50
CA LEU A 226 3.59 1.54 10.79
C LEU A 226 3.25 0.05 10.99
N ALA A 227 4.24 -0.83 11.03
CA ALA A 227 4.03 -2.26 11.31
C ALA A 227 3.53 -2.47 12.75
N CYS A 228 4.15 -1.80 13.72
CA CYS A 228 3.72 -1.85 15.12
C CYS A 228 2.31 -1.30 15.28
N PHE A 229 2.01 -0.15 14.68
CA PHE A 229 0.66 0.44 14.68
C PHE A 229 -0.39 -0.50 14.08
N SER A 230 -0.07 -1.13 12.94
CA SER A 230 -0.98 -2.05 12.25
C SER A 230 -1.25 -3.31 13.09
N ALA A 231 -0.20 -3.86 13.70
CA ALA A 231 -0.31 -5.05 14.53
C ALA A 231 -1.13 -4.78 15.81
N GLU A 232 -0.84 -3.68 16.52
CA GLU A 232 -1.63 -3.24 17.67
C GLU A 232 -3.08 -2.95 17.27
N GLY A 233 -3.29 -2.31 16.11
CA GLY A 233 -4.61 -1.98 15.60
C GLY A 233 -5.46 -3.20 15.36
N LEU A 234 -4.98 -4.15 14.56
CA LEU A 234 -5.70 -5.40 14.28
C LEU A 234 -5.95 -6.22 15.54
N ALA A 235 -4.98 -6.28 16.47
CA ALA A 235 -5.14 -6.99 17.73
C ALA A 235 -6.19 -6.31 18.63
N SER A 236 -6.24 -4.97 18.65
CA SER A 236 -7.25 -4.21 19.41
C SER A 236 -8.67 -4.34 18.85
N LEU A 237 -8.79 -4.70 17.57
CA LEU A 237 -10.04 -5.04 16.90
C LEU A 237 -10.42 -6.52 17.07
N GLY A 238 -9.65 -7.29 17.85
CA GLY A 238 -9.98 -8.66 18.24
C GLY A 238 -9.39 -9.76 17.37
N MET A 239 -8.52 -9.42 16.41
CA MET A 239 -7.80 -10.41 15.61
C MET A 239 -6.68 -11.07 16.44
N GLU A 240 -6.33 -12.30 16.09
CA GLU A 240 -5.09 -12.94 16.50
C GLU A 240 -3.98 -12.48 15.55
N VAL A 241 -3.01 -11.74 16.07
CA VAL A 241 -2.00 -11.06 15.23
C VAL A 241 -0.61 -11.61 15.49
N TYR A 242 0.09 -11.92 14.42
CA TYR A 242 1.51 -12.29 14.43
C TYR A 242 2.33 -11.18 13.77
N LEU A 243 3.10 -10.44 14.56
CA LEU A 243 4.07 -9.47 14.06
C LEU A 243 5.39 -10.18 13.77
N VAL A 244 5.72 -10.30 12.48
CA VAL A 244 6.98 -10.87 12.01
C VAL A 244 8.02 -9.76 11.93
N ASN A 245 9.06 -9.85 12.75
CA ASN A 245 10.05 -8.79 12.92
C ASN A 245 11.48 -9.37 12.99
N ASN A 246 12.43 -8.78 12.26
CA ASN A 246 13.84 -9.18 12.23
C ASN A 246 14.74 -8.47 13.27
N LYS A 247 14.24 -7.44 13.98
CA LYS A 247 14.99 -6.64 14.99
C LYS A 247 14.81 -7.10 16.44
N GLY A 248 14.07 -8.19 16.68
CA GLY A 248 13.96 -8.85 17.99
C GLY A 248 13.00 -8.18 18.98
N ASN A 249 13.14 -6.87 19.26
CA ASN A 249 12.26 -6.13 20.17
C ASN A 249 11.54 -5.00 19.43
N GLY A 250 10.31 -5.26 18.98
CA GLY A 250 9.43 -4.20 18.48
C GLY A 250 8.94 -3.30 19.61
N ASN A 251 8.63 -2.04 19.32
CA ASN A 251 8.00 -1.12 20.26
C ASN A 251 6.49 -1.37 20.35
N VAL A 252 6.12 -2.61 20.66
CA VAL A 252 4.74 -3.07 20.76
C VAL A 252 4.31 -3.05 22.21
N ARG A 253 3.11 -2.58 22.47
CA ARG A 253 2.50 -2.62 23.81
C ARG A 253 2.04 -4.04 24.14
N ASN A 254 2.61 -4.60 25.21
CA ASN A 254 2.38 -5.99 25.65
C ASN A 254 0.93 -6.32 26.08
N ASN A 255 0.01 -5.34 26.12
CA ASN A 255 -1.33 -5.50 26.67
C ASN A 255 -2.46 -5.29 25.64
N ILE A 256 -2.15 -5.26 24.34
CA ILE A 256 -3.14 -5.02 23.29
C ILE A 256 -3.52 -6.34 22.60
N GLY A 257 -4.68 -6.88 22.98
CA GLY A 257 -5.29 -8.03 22.31
C GLY A 257 -4.42 -9.29 22.32
N LYS A 258 -4.59 -10.13 21.29
CA LYS A 258 -3.81 -11.34 21.06
C LYS A 258 -2.70 -11.06 20.04
N LEU A 259 -1.62 -10.44 20.49
CA LEU A 259 -0.48 -10.07 19.65
C LEU A 259 0.77 -10.85 20.03
N GLN A 260 1.31 -11.64 19.09
CA GLN A 260 2.55 -12.39 19.25
C GLN A 260 3.61 -11.85 18.30
N MET A 261 4.84 -11.66 18.81
CA MET A 261 5.99 -11.35 17.97
C MET A 261 6.73 -12.64 17.61
N ILE A 262 7.05 -12.82 16.32
CA ILE A 262 7.85 -13.93 15.82
C ILE A 262 8.95 -13.43 14.88
N LYS A 263 9.98 -14.25 14.68
CA LYS A 263 11.03 -13.99 13.69
C LYS A 263 10.59 -14.50 12.30
N PRO A 264 11.19 -14.02 11.20
CA PRO A 264 10.94 -14.59 9.86
C PRO A 264 11.22 -16.09 9.77
N ALA A 265 12.25 -16.56 10.47
CA ALA A 265 12.57 -17.97 10.69
C ALA A 265 12.20 -18.38 12.11
N VAL A 266 11.43 -19.46 12.25
CA VAL A 266 10.84 -19.92 13.50
C VAL A 266 11.33 -21.32 13.87
N GLY A 267 11.75 -21.49 15.12
CA GLY A 267 12.25 -22.75 15.66
C GLY A 267 13.68 -23.10 15.23
N ASP A 268 14.17 -24.24 15.72
CA ASP A 268 15.55 -24.70 15.48
C ASP A 268 15.79 -25.12 14.02
N SER A 269 14.72 -25.53 13.32
CA SER A 269 14.74 -25.86 11.90
C SER A 269 14.59 -24.64 10.99
N GLU A 270 14.57 -23.43 11.57
CA GLU A 270 14.44 -22.16 10.84
C GLU A 270 13.26 -22.14 9.86
N VAL A 271 12.11 -22.73 10.23
CA VAL A 271 10.95 -22.82 9.34
C VAL A 271 10.42 -21.42 9.05
N GLY A 272 10.11 -21.14 7.78
CA GLY A 272 9.50 -19.89 7.36
C GLY A 272 8.19 -19.59 8.11
N PHE A 273 7.97 -18.33 8.48
CA PHE A 273 6.82 -17.95 9.31
C PHE A 273 5.46 -18.41 8.73
N ALA A 274 5.26 -18.35 7.41
CA ALA A 274 3.97 -18.73 6.82
C ALA A 274 3.69 -20.22 7.03
N SER A 275 4.69 -21.07 6.80
CA SER A 275 4.61 -22.51 7.06
C SER A 275 4.43 -22.82 8.54
N TYR A 276 5.09 -22.08 9.43
CA TYR A 276 4.92 -22.23 10.88
C TYR A 276 3.49 -21.87 11.35
N LEU A 277 2.90 -20.80 10.81
CA LEU A 277 1.57 -20.32 11.23
C LEU A 277 0.41 -21.12 10.61
N GLY A 278 0.65 -21.81 9.50
CA GLY A 278 -0.39 -22.51 8.74
C GLY A 278 -1.33 -21.53 8.06
N GLU A 279 -2.62 -21.61 8.35
CA GLU A 279 -3.65 -20.75 7.74
C GLU A 279 -3.80 -19.41 8.47
N PHE A 280 -3.96 -18.32 7.71
CA PHE A 280 -4.26 -16.97 8.19
C PHE A 280 -5.09 -16.18 7.16
N ASP A 281 -5.95 -15.27 7.62
CA ASP A 281 -6.93 -14.58 6.79
C ASP A 281 -6.31 -13.41 6.00
N CYS A 282 -5.36 -12.71 6.61
CA CYS A 282 -4.72 -11.55 6.00
C CYS A 282 -3.22 -11.43 6.28
N LEU A 283 -2.50 -10.88 5.31
CA LEU A 283 -1.10 -10.49 5.41
C LEU A 283 -0.98 -8.99 5.14
N VAL A 284 -0.51 -8.25 6.14
CA VAL A 284 -0.09 -6.85 6.02
C VAL A 284 1.40 -6.82 5.83
N ASP A 285 1.85 -6.17 4.78
CA ASP A 285 3.24 -6.08 4.39
C ASP A 285 3.68 -4.63 4.29
N THR A 286 4.41 -4.18 5.32
CA THR A 286 4.90 -2.80 5.36
C THR A 286 6.31 -2.64 4.80
N ILE A 287 6.88 -3.70 4.21
CA ILE A 287 8.29 -3.76 3.80
C ILE A 287 8.42 -3.81 2.28
N GLY A 288 7.54 -4.57 1.62
CA GLY A 288 7.63 -4.82 0.19
C GLY A 288 6.26 -4.93 -0.47
N ASN A 289 6.28 -5.31 -1.75
CA ASN A 289 5.09 -5.57 -2.54
C ASN A 289 5.31 -6.83 -3.38
N GLU A 290 4.53 -7.88 -3.09
CA GLU A 290 4.57 -9.16 -3.79
C GLU A 290 3.60 -9.23 -4.97
N ARG A 291 2.88 -8.13 -5.26
CA ARG A 291 2.15 -7.99 -6.53
C ARG A 291 3.20 -7.86 -7.63
N SER A 292 3.27 -8.87 -8.50
CA SER A 292 4.12 -8.84 -9.67
C SER A 292 3.81 -7.58 -10.49
N HIS A 293 4.85 -6.85 -10.89
CA HIS A 293 4.74 -5.76 -11.87
C HIS A 293 4.43 -6.28 -13.29
N SER A 294 4.03 -7.54 -13.42
CA SER A 294 3.50 -8.11 -14.66
C SER A 294 2.35 -7.22 -15.08
N GLY A 295 2.59 -6.44 -16.14
CA GLY A 295 1.79 -5.29 -16.53
C GLY A 295 0.31 -5.62 -16.66
N ASP A 296 -0.47 -4.55 -16.66
CA ASP A 296 -1.93 -4.46 -16.86
C ASP A 296 -2.44 -5.09 -18.18
N ASP A 297 -1.75 -6.07 -18.76
CA ASP A 297 -2.25 -6.91 -19.83
C ASP A 297 -3.21 -7.96 -19.22
N ASP A 298 -4.31 -7.44 -18.67
CA ASP A 298 -5.54 -8.14 -18.28
C ASP A 298 -6.33 -8.59 -19.54
N ASN A 299 -5.63 -8.79 -20.66
CA ASN A 299 -6.12 -9.53 -21.80
C ASN A 299 -5.92 -11.01 -21.44
N GLY A 300 -7.00 -11.64 -20.99
CA GLY A 300 -7.09 -12.97 -20.38
C GLY A 300 -6.60 -14.19 -21.17
N ASP A 301 -5.58 -14.05 -22.02
CA ASP A 301 -4.99 -15.10 -22.84
C ASP A 301 -3.52 -15.40 -22.53
N SER A 302 -2.91 -14.78 -21.51
CA SER A 302 -1.57 -15.14 -21.05
C SER A 302 -1.59 -16.40 -20.17
N ILE A 303 -2.16 -17.48 -20.73
CA ILE A 303 -2.27 -18.82 -20.16
C ILE A 303 -0.90 -19.53 -20.02
N LEU A 304 0.18 -18.87 -20.45
CA LEU A 304 1.54 -19.41 -20.51
C LEU A 304 2.50 -18.83 -19.47
N SER A 305 2.06 -17.90 -18.60
CA SER A 305 2.81 -17.62 -17.37
C SER A 305 2.50 -18.72 -16.34
N LEU A 306 3.08 -19.90 -16.57
CA LEU A 306 2.76 -21.18 -15.89
C LEU A 306 3.16 -21.25 -14.40
N GLY A 307 3.64 -20.15 -13.80
CA GLY A 307 4.04 -20.10 -12.39
C GLY A 307 2.97 -19.46 -11.50
N LYS A 308 2.65 -20.10 -10.36
CA LYS A 308 1.83 -19.46 -9.32
C LYS A 308 2.60 -18.29 -8.71
N SER A 309 2.01 -17.10 -8.68
CA SER A 309 2.59 -15.96 -7.97
C SER A 309 2.61 -16.20 -6.45
N THR A 310 3.49 -15.51 -5.72
CA THR A 310 3.53 -15.54 -4.23
C THR A 310 2.14 -15.34 -3.62
N LEU A 311 1.33 -14.45 -4.20
CA LEU A 311 -0.03 -14.18 -3.75
C LEU A 311 -0.98 -15.37 -3.99
N GLN A 312 -0.85 -16.04 -5.13
CA GLN A 312 -1.62 -17.26 -5.41
C GLN A 312 -1.22 -18.41 -4.47
N MET A 313 0.05 -18.51 -4.11
CA MET A 313 0.54 -19.47 -3.12
C MET A 313 0.01 -19.14 -1.72
N LEU A 314 0.09 -17.88 -1.27
CA LEU A 314 -0.50 -17.41 -0.02
C LEU A 314 -2.00 -17.76 0.06
N LYS A 315 -2.76 -17.53 -1.02
CA LYS A 315 -4.18 -17.87 -1.10
C LYS A 315 -4.43 -19.37 -1.05
N SER A 316 -3.68 -20.16 -1.82
CA SER A 316 -3.93 -21.60 -1.96
C SER A 316 -3.43 -22.43 -0.77
N GLN A 317 -2.24 -22.14 -0.26
CA GLN A 317 -1.58 -22.86 0.82
C GLN A 317 -1.96 -22.35 2.21
N HIS A 318 -2.14 -21.03 2.38
CA HIS A 318 -2.35 -20.40 3.70
C HIS A 318 -3.74 -19.77 3.89
N LYS A 319 -4.64 -19.89 2.91
CA LYS A 319 -5.97 -19.23 2.92
C LYS A 319 -5.91 -17.71 3.13
N CYS A 320 -4.79 -17.09 2.77
CA CYS A 320 -4.62 -15.65 2.86
C CYS A 320 -5.30 -14.98 1.67
N TYR A 321 -6.57 -14.63 1.83
CA TYR A 321 -7.37 -13.97 0.80
C TYR A 321 -7.10 -12.47 0.73
N ASN A 322 -6.57 -11.88 1.81
CA ASN A 322 -6.36 -10.44 1.89
C ASN A 322 -4.87 -10.09 2.05
N TYR A 323 -4.26 -9.65 0.96
CA TYR A 323 -2.88 -9.13 0.96
C TYR A 323 -2.88 -7.60 0.83
N VAL A 324 -2.36 -6.95 1.85
CA VAL A 324 -2.21 -5.50 1.95
C VAL A 324 -0.73 -5.16 1.91
N SER A 325 -0.30 -4.44 0.88
CA SER A 325 1.05 -3.87 0.84
C SER A 325 0.94 -2.37 1.01
N THR A 326 1.83 -1.80 1.82
CA THR A 326 1.88 -0.35 2.02
C THR A 326 2.97 0.30 1.19
N LEU A 327 3.74 -0.42 0.35
CA LEU A 327 4.89 0.13 -0.36
C LEU A 327 4.50 1.33 -1.25
N THR A 328 5.10 2.50 -0.99
CA THR A 328 4.85 3.72 -1.77
C THR A 328 5.77 3.78 -2.99
N ASN A 329 5.39 4.56 -4.01
CA ASN A 329 6.29 4.75 -5.17
C ASN A 329 7.58 5.47 -4.77
N SER A 330 7.54 6.34 -3.75
CA SER A 330 8.76 6.95 -3.21
C SER A 330 9.74 5.92 -2.66
N GLN A 331 9.24 4.90 -1.97
CA GLN A 331 10.07 3.80 -1.47
C GLN A 331 10.59 2.94 -2.63
N ASP A 332 9.75 2.66 -3.62
CA ASP A 332 10.12 1.89 -4.81
C ASP A 332 11.23 2.58 -5.63
N ILE A 333 11.14 3.90 -5.85
CA ILE A 333 12.19 4.71 -6.50
C ILE A 333 13.53 4.58 -5.75
N VAL A 334 13.52 4.57 -4.42
CA VAL A 334 14.76 4.44 -3.63
C VAL A 334 15.29 3.02 -3.66
N ALA A 335 14.41 2.01 -3.67
CA ALA A 335 14.80 0.62 -3.81
C ALA A 335 15.44 0.36 -5.19
N SER A 336 14.89 0.93 -6.27
CA SER A 336 15.40 0.76 -7.64
C SER A 336 16.70 1.52 -7.89
N ASP A 337 16.77 2.77 -7.46
CA ASP A 337 17.88 3.67 -7.81
C ASP A 337 18.97 3.74 -6.74
N GLY A 338 18.76 3.03 -5.64
CA GLY A 338 19.68 2.94 -4.50
C GLY A 338 19.77 4.21 -3.66
N LEU A 339 20.53 4.11 -2.56
CA LEU A 339 20.61 5.16 -1.54
C LEU A 339 21.24 6.48 -2.02
N PHE A 340 22.07 6.44 -3.07
CA PHE A 340 22.74 7.64 -3.59
C PHE A 340 21.94 8.37 -4.67
N GLY A 341 21.17 7.64 -5.49
CA GLY A 341 20.43 8.20 -6.63
C GLY A 341 18.94 8.40 -6.36
N GLY A 342 18.34 7.50 -5.60
CA GLY A 342 16.90 7.46 -5.35
C GLY A 342 16.33 8.63 -4.54
N PRO A 343 16.93 9.04 -3.40
CA PRO A 343 16.35 10.05 -2.52
C PRO A 343 15.90 11.35 -3.20
N ARG A 344 16.73 11.90 -4.09
CA ARG A 344 16.42 13.15 -4.80
C ARG A 344 15.23 12.97 -5.75
N LYS A 345 15.13 11.81 -6.40
CA LYS A 345 14.03 11.49 -7.31
C LYS A 345 12.73 11.25 -6.54
N ALA A 346 12.79 10.52 -5.43
CA ALA A 346 11.65 10.28 -4.55
C ALA A 346 11.10 11.58 -3.93
N ASP A 347 11.97 12.50 -3.52
CA ASP A 347 11.56 13.81 -3.02
C ASP A 347 10.91 14.67 -4.12
N GLY A 348 11.48 14.70 -5.32
CA GLY A 348 10.89 15.41 -6.47
C GLY A 348 9.55 14.81 -6.91
N TYR A 349 9.41 13.49 -6.82
CA TYR A 349 8.15 12.79 -7.03
C TYR A 349 7.10 13.20 -5.97
N SER A 350 7.48 13.19 -4.68
CA SER A 350 6.59 13.55 -3.58
C SER A 350 6.10 15.00 -3.66
N GLU A 351 6.98 15.92 -4.08
CA GLU A 351 6.64 17.33 -4.30
C GLU A 351 5.62 17.49 -5.44
N LYS A 352 5.81 16.75 -6.54
CA LYS A 352 4.87 16.75 -7.69
C LYS A 352 3.50 16.21 -7.30
N VAL A 353 3.45 15.03 -6.68
CA VAL A 353 2.19 14.34 -6.36
C VAL A 353 1.45 14.99 -5.19
N GLY A 354 2.17 15.57 -4.23
CA GLY A 354 1.58 16.31 -3.11
C GLY A 354 0.93 17.63 -3.49
N ASN A 355 1.07 18.09 -4.74
CA ASN A 355 0.52 19.36 -5.20
C ASN A 355 -0.97 19.23 -5.55
N VAL A 356 -1.84 20.04 -4.91
CA VAL A 356 -3.29 20.07 -5.16
C VAL A 356 -3.64 20.27 -6.64
N SER A 357 -2.85 21.07 -7.36
CA SER A 357 -3.08 21.31 -8.79
C SER A 357 -2.85 20.07 -9.64
N PHE A 358 -1.94 19.18 -9.22
CA PHE A 358 -1.76 17.87 -9.86
C PHE A 358 -2.98 16.98 -9.62
N LEU A 359 -3.45 16.90 -8.37
CA LEU A 359 -4.57 16.03 -7.98
C LEU A 359 -5.89 16.41 -8.66
N THR A 360 -6.15 17.72 -8.80
CA THR A 360 -7.40 18.24 -9.38
C THR A 360 -7.43 18.20 -10.90
N ARG A 361 -6.28 18.15 -11.57
CA ARG A 361 -6.19 18.19 -13.04
C ARG A 361 -5.84 16.85 -13.67
N SER A 362 -5.20 15.96 -12.92
CA SER A 362 -4.73 14.68 -13.44
C SER A 362 -5.86 13.66 -13.49
N ARG A 363 -6.04 13.04 -14.66
CA ARG A 363 -6.93 11.88 -14.82
C ARG A 363 -6.42 10.63 -14.10
N GLU A 364 -5.17 10.64 -13.67
CA GLU A 364 -4.56 9.55 -12.92
C GLU A 364 -4.94 9.57 -11.43
N CYS A 365 -5.62 10.63 -10.97
CA CYS A 365 -6.01 10.82 -9.58
C CYS A 365 -7.51 10.56 -9.38
N GLN A 366 -7.84 9.90 -8.27
CA GLN A 366 -9.21 9.63 -7.86
C GLN A 366 -9.45 10.12 -6.44
N SER A 367 -10.55 10.84 -6.22
CA SER A 367 -11.01 11.12 -4.86
C SER A 367 -11.41 9.79 -4.20
N ILE A 368 -10.86 9.52 -3.04
CA ILE A 368 -11.20 8.35 -2.25
C ILE A 368 -12.57 8.60 -1.62
N HIS A 369 -13.47 7.64 -1.77
CA HIS A 369 -14.67 7.56 -0.94
C HIS A 369 -14.36 6.69 0.29
N PRO A 370 -14.89 7.02 1.47
CA PRO A 370 -14.60 6.24 2.66
C PRO A 370 -15.16 4.83 2.49
N PRO A 371 -14.36 3.80 2.79
CA PRO A 371 -14.89 2.47 2.97
C PRO A 371 -15.92 2.43 4.09
N ARG A 372 -16.91 1.54 3.96
CA ARG A 372 -17.92 1.31 4.99
C ARG A 372 -17.32 1.07 6.37
N ASN A 373 -17.90 1.68 7.39
CA ASN A 373 -17.51 1.51 8.81
C ASN A 373 -16.08 1.95 9.16
N ILE A 374 -15.41 2.75 8.31
CA ILE A 374 -14.09 3.28 8.67
C ILE A 374 -14.16 4.15 9.94
N GLY A 375 -15.21 4.95 10.13
CA GLY A 375 -15.43 5.75 11.35
C GLY A 375 -15.49 4.90 12.62
N VAL A 376 -16.21 3.77 12.58
CA VAL A 376 -16.32 2.82 13.72
C VAL A 376 -14.97 2.16 14.02
N THR A 377 -14.23 1.78 12.98
CA THR A 377 -12.87 1.23 13.10
C THR A 377 -11.97 2.22 13.83
N LEU A 378 -11.96 3.47 13.37
CA LEU A 378 -11.13 4.54 13.92
C LEU A 378 -11.47 4.90 15.36
N GLU A 379 -12.76 5.02 15.67
CA GLU A 379 -13.21 5.32 17.03
C GLU A 379 -12.76 4.22 17.99
N THR A 380 -12.83 2.95 17.57
CA THR A 380 -12.36 1.81 18.36
C THR A 380 -10.85 1.85 18.59
N LEU A 381 -10.07 2.10 17.54
CA LEU A 381 -8.60 2.24 17.64
C LEU A 381 -8.22 3.35 18.64
N MET A 382 -8.82 4.54 18.49
CA MET A 382 -8.51 5.68 19.35
C MET A 382 -8.94 5.45 20.81
N LYS A 383 -10.10 4.81 21.05
CA LYS A 383 -10.55 4.44 22.40
C LYS A 383 -9.61 3.45 23.07
N ASN A 384 -9.08 2.50 22.31
CA ASN A 384 -8.09 1.53 22.78
C ASN A 384 -6.68 2.11 22.90
N GLY A 385 -6.50 3.40 22.58
CA GLY A 385 -5.21 4.08 22.62
C GLY A 385 -4.26 3.67 21.49
N VAL A 386 -4.73 2.96 20.46
CA VAL A 386 -3.95 2.68 19.26
C VAL A 386 -3.94 3.94 18.39
N ILE A 387 -2.85 4.71 18.50
CA ILE A 387 -2.69 6.03 17.89
C ILE A 387 -1.37 6.03 17.13
N LEU A 388 -1.41 6.44 15.86
CA LEU A 388 -0.21 6.80 15.13
C LEU A 388 0.02 8.30 15.33
N THR A 389 1.08 8.65 16.07
CA THR A 389 1.34 10.06 16.39
C THR A 389 1.74 10.85 15.15
N GLU A 390 1.43 12.15 15.12
CA GLU A 390 1.85 13.03 14.03
C GLU A 390 3.38 13.02 13.87
N LYS A 391 4.12 12.91 14.99
CA LYS A 391 5.58 12.78 14.98
C LYS A 391 6.04 11.51 14.24
N GLN A 392 5.39 10.37 14.46
CA GLN A 392 5.69 9.13 13.73
C GLN A 392 5.34 9.28 12.25
N ARG A 393 4.17 9.85 11.93
CA ARG A 393 3.77 10.12 10.55
C ARG A 393 4.77 11.02 9.82
N LYS A 394 5.18 12.14 10.43
CA LYS A 394 6.15 13.08 9.85
C LYS A 394 7.53 12.47 9.59
N LYS A 395 7.95 11.45 10.34
CA LYS A 395 9.18 10.71 10.03
C LYS A 395 9.06 9.88 8.75
N ALA A 396 7.85 9.44 8.41
CA ALA A 396 7.55 8.66 7.22
C ALA A 396 7.10 9.52 6.03
N CYS A 397 6.65 10.76 6.25
CA CYS A 397 6.30 11.71 5.19
C CYS A 397 7.55 12.28 4.50
N SER A 398 7.37 12.71 3.25
CA SER A 398 8.42 13.44 2.54
C SER A 398 8.70 14.78 3.22
N LYS A 399 9.98 15.20 3.23
CA LYS A 399 10.36 16.55 3.67
C LYS A 399 9.74 17.66 2.81
N LYS A 400 9.25 17.31 1.62
CA LYS A 400 8.70 18.24 0.63
C LYS A 400 7.17 18.29 0.62
N SER A 401 6.50 17.29 1.20
CA SER A 401 5.05 17.24 1.25
C SER A 401 4.57 16.39 2.43
N ASP A 402 3.73 17.00 3.27
CA ASP A 402 3.03 16.32 4.36
C ASP A 402 1.79 15.53 3.87
N ALA A 403 1.45 15.64 2.58
CA ALA A 403 0.28 15.00 1.99
C ALA A 403 0.54 13.57 1.54
N ILE A 404 1.78 13.21 1.21
CA ILE A 404 2.13 11.87 0.70
C ILE A 404 3.17 11.23 1.61
N ARG A 405 3.04 9.91 1.81
CA ARG A 405 4.05 9.14 2.52
C ARG A 405 5.30 9.03 1.65
N GLY A 406 6.43 9.45 2.19
CA GLY A 406 7.71 9.48 1.47
C GLY A 406 8.45 8.17 1.62
N TRP A 407 9.76 8.27 1.66
CA TRP A 407 10.69 7.19 1.97
C TRP A 407 11.43 7.51 3.26
N SER A 408 11.97 6.48 3.92
CA SER A 408 12.88 6.66 5.05
C SER A 408 14.05 5.69 4.96
N LEU A 409 15.19 6.09 5.54
CA LEU A 409 16.37 5.23 5.61
C LEU A 409 16.09 3.96 6.42
N SER A 410 15.23 4.06 7.44
CA SER A 410 14.81 2.89 8.23
C SER A 410 14.03 1.88 7.41
N ASP A 411 13.10 2.33 6.55
CA ASP A 411 12.31 1.44 5.70
C ASP A 411 13.19 0.78 4.64
N PHE A 412 14.08 1.56 4.02
CA PHE A 412 15.04 1.05 3.04
C PHE A 412 15.92 -0.06 3.65
N TRP A 413 16.53 0.18 4.82
CA TRP A 413 17.35 -0.85 5.46
C TRP A 413 16.53 -2.05 5.91
N GLU A 414 15.30 -1.85 6.35
CA GLU A 414 14.41 -2.96 6.68
C GLU A 414 14.14 -3.84 5.46
N GLN A 415 13.84 -3.25 4.30
CA GLN A 415 13.66 -3.97 3.05
C GLN A 415 14.93 -4.72 2.61
N MET A 416 16.10 -4.10 2.76
CA MET A 416 17.38 -4.69 2.35
C MET A 416 17.92 -5.73 3.34
N SER A 417 17.58 -5.63 4.63
CA SER A 417 18.02 -6.55 5.68
C SER A 417 17.06 -7.71 5.92
N TRP A 418 15.91 -7.73 5.24
CA TRP A 418 15.01 -8.86 5.34
C TRP A 418 15.67 -10.11 4.74
N PRO A 419 15.72 -11.26 5.45
CA PRO A 419 16.33 -12.47 4.93
C PRO A 419 15.68 -12.87 3.60
N ARG A 420 16.47 -13.36 2.66
CA ARG A 420 15.99 -13.82 1.34
C ARG A 420 16.07 -15.33 1.28
N ASP A 421 15.11 -15.94 0.61
CA ASP A 421 15.13 -17.38 0.40
C ASP A 421 16.17 -17.73 -0.68
N SER A 422 17.06 -18.67 -0.37
CA SER A 422 18.07 -19.16 -1.33
C SER A 422 17.48 -20.12 -2.37
N SER A 423 16.29 -20.68 -2.10
CA SER A 423 15.60 -21.60 -3.01
C SER A 423 14.80 -20.90 -4.11
N GLY A 424 14.51 -19.60 -3.96
CA GLY A 424 13.79 -18.80 -4.94
C GLY A 424 14.69 -18.08 -5.94
N SER A 425 14.10 -17.20 -6.77
CA SER A 425 14.78 -16.35 -7.76
C SER A 425 15.74 -15.29 -7.16
N GLY A 426 16.21 -15.48 -5.92
CA GLY A 426 17.04 -14.54 -5.15
C GLY A 426 16.29 -13.29 -4.67
N THR A 427 15.04 -13.08 -5.11
CA THR A 427 14.26 -11.89 -4.80
C THR A 427 13.20 -12.14 -3.72
N THR A 428 12.73 -13.37 -3.53
CA THR A 428 11.68 -13.66 -2.55
C THR A 428 12.17 -13.54 -1.12
N ARG A 429 11.37 -12.89 -0.28
CA ARG A 429 11.65 -12.74 1.15
C ARG A 429 11.41 -14.05 1.88
N PHE A 430 12.35 -14.41 2.73
CA PHE A 430 12.28 -15.62 3.54
C PHE A 430 10.99 -15.64 4.37
N GLY A 431 10.36 -16.82 4.41
CA GLY A 431 9.13 -17.07 5.13
C GLY A 431 7.85 -16.84 4.32
N LEU A 432 7.94 -16.21 3.15
CA LEU A 432 6.87 -16.23 2.15
C LEU A 432 6.96 -17.52 1.33
N PRO A 433 5.83 -18.04 0.81
CA PRO A 433 5.85 -19.23 -0.03
C PRO A 433 6.64 -18.96 -1.32
N VAL A 434 7.54 -19.87 -1.65
CA VAL A 434 8.39 -19.84 -2.85
C VAL A 434 7.96 -20.94 -3.80
N ARG A 435 8.08 -20.69 -5.10
CA ARG A 435 7.84 -21.71 -6.12
C ARG A 435 8.89 -22.80 -6.03
N ASP A 436 8.47 -24.04 -5.89
CA ASP A 436 9.35 -25.19 -6.04
C ASP A 436 9.63 -25.37 -7.54
N ASP A 437 10.78 -24.87 -8.01
CA ASP A 437 11.21 -25.02 -9.41
C ASP A 437 11.51 -26.49 -9.79
N SER A 438 11.50 -27.41 -8.83
CA SER A 438 11.73 -28.84 -9.05
C SER A 438 10.62 -29.53 -9.85
N ASP A 439 9.39 -29.05 -9.79
CA ASP A 439 8.24 -29.70 -10.44
C ASP A 439 8.18 -29.44 -11.97
N ASP A 440 8.92 -28.44 -12.46
CA ASP A 440 8.94 -28.08 -13.87
C ASP A 440 9.90 -28.98 -14.68
N VAL A 441 10.94 -29.53 -14.06
CA VAL A 441 11.95 -30.35 -14.75
C VAL A 441 11.39 -31.70 -15.18
N GLU A 442 10.46 -32.30 -14.42
CA GLU A 442 9.87 -33.59 -14.80
C GLU A 442 8.87 -33.51 -15.97
N LYS A 443 8.27 -32.33 -16.22
CA LYS A 443 7.35 -32.15 -17.36
C LYS A 443 8.04 -31.85 -18.68
N GLU A 444 9.25 -31.29 -18.66
CA GLU A 444 10.00 -30.98 -19.89
C GLU A 444 10.56 -32.25 -20.57
N PHE A 445 10.79 -33.33 -19.82
CA PHE A 445 11.29 -34.60 -20.36
C PHE A 445 10.23 -35.49 -21.06
N MET A 446 8.93 -35.15 -21.01
CA MET A 446 7.89 -35.98 -21.64
C MET A 446 7.46 -35.53 -23.06
N ILE A 447 8.10 -34.51 -23.65
CA ILE A 447 7.73 -34.01 -25.00
C ILE A 447 8.67 -34.51 -26.13
N SER A 448 9.75 -35.24 -25.84
CA SER A 448 10.76 -35.61 -26.84
C SER A 448 10.69 -37.04 -27.41
N ALA A 449 9.55 -37.73 -27.34
CA ALA A 449 9.41 -39.08 -27.91
C ALA A 449 8.08 -39.32 -28.64
N ALA A 450 7.87 -38.61 -29.75
CA ALA A 450 7.05 -39.14 -30.84
C ALA A 450 7.92 -39.18 -32.11
N PRO A 451 8.25 -40.38 -32.64
CA PRO A 451 8.92 -40.49 -33.93
C PRO A 451 7.94 -40.03 -35.01
N TYR A 452 8.25 -38.93 -35.68
CA TYR A 452 7.49 -38.46 -36.83
C TYR A 452 7.84 -39.34 -38.04
N ASP A 453 7.03 -40.37 -38.29
CA ASP A 453 7.04 -41.12 -39.55
C ASP A 453 6.39 -40.26 -40.64
N ALA A 454 7.21 -39.54 -41.40
CA ALA A 454 6.78 -38.78 -42.56
C ALA A 454 6.79 -39.65 -43.83
N ILE A 455 5.83 -40.57 -43.95
CA ILE A 455 5.50 -41.23 -45.23
C ILE A 455 3.98 -41.20 -45.44
N GLN A 456 3.59 -40.50 -46.52
CA GLN A 456 2.32 -40.55 -47.26
C GLN A 456 1.05 -39.90 -46.65
N ARG A 457 0.58 -38.82 -47.29
CA ARG A 457 -0.46 -38.95 -48.35
C ARG A 457 -0.76 -37.63 -49.06
N ASN A 458 -0.51 -37.67 -50.37
CA ASN A 458 -1.27 -37.04 -51.44
C ASN A 458 -2.57 -36.32 -51.03
N ARG A 459 -2.64 -35.01 -51.31
CA ARG A 459 -3.83 -34.44 -51.93
C ARG A 459 -3.44 -33.33 -52.91
N GLN A 460 -3.40 -33.76 -54.17
CA GLN A 460 -3.32 -32.96 -55.36
C GLN A 460 -4.74 -32.74 -55.87
N VAL A 461 -5.28 -31.53 -55.75
CA VAL A 461 -6.40 -30.94 -56.54
C VAL A 461 -6.21 -29.41 -56.37
N ARG A 462 -5.65 -28.63 -57.30
CA ARG A 462 -6.10 -28.22 -58.66
C ARG A 462 -7.24 -27.19 -58.61
N LEU A 463 -7.14 -26.22 -59.54
CA LEU A 463 -8.11 -25.21 -59.97
C LEU A 463 -7.98 -23.87 -59.22
N ASP A 464 -7.40 -22.82 -59.80
CA ASP A 464 -7.78 -22.05 -61.02
C ASP A 464 -8.63 -20.82 -60.62
N ASP A 465 -8.48 -19.77 -61.42
CA ASP A 465 -9.36 -18.59 -61.60
C ASP A 465 -9.03 -17.39 -60.68
N ASP A 466 -8.34 -16.35 -61.19
CA ASP A 466 -8.86 -15.26 -62.05
C ASP A 466 -9.49 -14.17 -61.14
N ASP A 467 -8.82 -13.02 -61.01
CA ASP A 467 -9.07 -11.78 -61.77
C ASP A 467 -10.28 -10.99 -61.25
N ASP A 468 -10.22 -9.69 -61.50
CA ASP A 468 -11.28 -8.68 -61.48
C ASP A 468 -11.51 -7.83 -60.20
N ASP A 469 -11.03 -6.60 -60.36
CA ASP A 469 -11.83 -5.36 -60.39
C ASP A 469 -12.23 -4.64 -59.08
N ASP A 470 -11.55 -3.51 -58.88
CA ASP A 470 -12.15 -2.17 -58.94
C ASP A 470 -13.69 -2.11 -58.91
N VAL A 471 -14.27 -1.66 -57.80
CA VAL A 471 -15.48 -0.83 -57.84
C VAL A 471 -15.40 0.27 -56.78
N ASP A 472 -15.26 1.47 -57.32
CA ASP A 472 -15.50 2.77 -56.72
C ASP A 472 -17.02 3.02 -56.54
N ILE A 473 -17.36 4.11 -55.86
CA ILE A 473 -18.69 4.77 -55.75
C ILE A 473 -19.53 4.44 -54.50
N GLY A 474 -19.74 5.49 -53.69
CA GLY A 474 -20.83 5.62 -52.72
C GLY A 474 -20.65 6.77 -51.76
#